data_AF-A0A349M8V0-F1
#
_entry.id   AF-A0A349M8V0-F1
#
_cell.length_a   1.000
_cell.length_b   1.000
_cell.length_c   1.000
_cell.angle_alpha   90.00
_cell.angle_beta   90.00
_cell.angle_gamma   90.00
#
_symmetry.space_group_name_H-M   'P 1'
#
loop_
_entity.id
_entity.type
_entity.pdbx_description
1 polymer ?
#
loop_
_entity_poly.entity_id
_entity_poly.type
_entity_poly.pdbx_seq_one_letter_code
_entity_poly.pdbx_strand_id
1 'polypeptide(L)'
;LPVLINYIQHPQVVGPYNWDFYSLNLIMICAFFPLLIPIFRKLPGTYGILTLVFLVIPLTSGRLTSIPRYYLVVFPVYMILAWWSCRGSQQQQERKHTFIVASFAILLSLGMVMFTLGVYSLA
;
A
#
# COMPACT_ATOMS: atom_id res chain seq x y z
N LEU A 1 -6.00 -11.35 14.15
CA LEU A 1 -4.99 -11.37 15.24
C LEU A 1 -4.30 -12.73 15.41
N PRO A 2 -5.00 -13.85 15.68
CA PRO A 2 -4.35 -15.16 15.80
C PRO A 2 -3.60 -15.59 14.52
N VAL A 3 -4.14 -15.24 13.35
CA VAL A 3 -3.48 -15.44 12.05
C VAL A 3 -2.15 -14.67 11.96
N LEU A 4 -2.11 -13.42 12.45
CA LEU A 4 -0.89 -12.60 12.44
C LEU A 4 0.18 -13.19 13.37
N ILE A 5 -0.22 -13.63 14.56
CA ILE A 5 0.68 -14.28 15.54
C ILE A 5 1.24 -15.57 14.94
N ASN A 6 0.37 -16.42 14.37
CA ASN A 6 0.79 -17.65 13.72
C ASN A 6 1.75 -17.38 12.54
N TYR A 7 1.48 -16.35 11.75
CA TYR A 7 2.34 -15.93 10.63
C TYR A 7 3.73 -15.50 11.12
N ILE A 8 3.80 -14.68 12.18
CA ILE A 8 5.08 -14.24 12.77
C ILE A 8 5.88 -15.43 13.34
N GLN A 9 5.20 -16.42 13.92
CA GLN A 9 5.83 -17.60 14.52
C GLN A 9 6.33 -18.62 13.47
N HIS A 10 5.77 -18.61 12.26
CA HIS A 10 6.10 -19.56 11.20
C HIS A 10 6.56 -18.83 9.93
N PRO A 11 7.77 -18.23 9.94
CA PRO A 11 8.29 -17.50 8.80
C PRO A 11 8.37 -18.40 7.57
N GLN A 12 7.79 -17.95 6.47
CA GLN A 12 7.83 -18.68 5.20
C GLN A 12 9.00 -18.18 4.36
N VAL A 13 9.79 -19.12 3.85
CA VAL A 13 10.85 -18.80 2.88
C VAL A 13 10.22 -18.62 1.51
N VAL A 14 10.60 -17.56 0.80
CA VAL A 14 10.10 -17.27 -0.56
C VAL A 14 10.51 -18.42 -1.47
N GLY A 15 9.52 -19.13 -2.01
CA GLY A 15 9.73 -20.23 -2.95
C GLY A 15 9.39 -19.79 -4.38
N PRO A 16 10.06 -20.34 -5.41
CA PRO A 16 9.76 -20.00 -6.81
C PRO A 16 8.33 -20.33 -7.24
N TYR A 17 7.64 -21.22 -6.51
CA TYR A 17 6.24 -21.59 -6.73
C TYR A 17 5.27 -20.97 -5.71
N ASN A 18 5.79 -20.20 -4.76
CA ASN A 18 5.02 -19.55 -3.71
C ASN A 18 5.28 -18.04 -3.76
N TRP A 19 4.40 -17.32 -4.47
CA TRP A 19 4.41 -15.85 -4.59
C TRP A 19 3.95 -15.14 -3.29
N ASP A 20 4.18 -15.77 -2.14
CA ASP A 20 3.95 -15.19 -0.82
C ASP A 20 5.24 -14.55 -0.29
N PHE A 21 5.36 -13.24 -0.49
CA PHE A 21 6.49 -12.46 0.00
C PHE A 21 6.32 -12.12 1.47
N TYR A 22 6.62 -13.09 2.34
CA TYR A 22 6.48 -12.99 3.80
C TYR A 22 6.96 -11.65 4.39
N SER A 23 8.22 -11.30 4.14
CA SER A 23 8.83 -10.07 4.65
C SER A 23 8.14 -8.82 4.12
N LEU A 24 7.78 -8.82 2.84
CA LEU A 24 7.07 -7.69 2.21
C LEU A 24 5.69 -7.50 2.85
N ASN A 25 4.93 -8.59 3.08
CA ASN A 25 3.63 -8.51 3.72
C ASN A 25 3.74 -7.92 5.13
N LEU A 26 4.69 -8.40 5.95
CA LEU A 26 4.91 -7.86 7.29
C LEU A 26 5.31 -6.38 7.27
N ILE A 27 6.24 -6.00 6.40
CA ILE A 27 6.64 -4.59 6.24
C ILE A 27 5.43 -3.74 5.88
N MET A 28 4.59 -4.18 4.95
CA MET A 28 3.40 -3.42 4.55
C MET A 28 2.38 -3.32 5.68
N ILE A 29 2.20 -4.35 6.50
CA ILE A 29 1.35 -4.28 7.69
C ILE A 29 1.88 -3.23 8.67
N CYS A 30 3.16 -3.33 9.01
CA CYS A 30 3.80 -2.39 9.93
C CYS A 30 3.85 -0.96 9.40
N ALA A 31 3.94 -0.77 8.07
CA ALA A 31 4.00 0.56 7.46
C ALA A 31 2.62 1.23 7.36
N PHE A 32 1.56 0.48 7.07
CA PHE A 32 0.23 1.06 6.82
C PHE A 32 -0.57 1.34 8.09
N PHE A 33 -0.42 0.55 9.14
CA PHE A 33 -1.13 0.80 10.40
C PHE A 33 -0.81 2.18 11.02
N PRO A 34 0.46 2.63 11.09
CA PRO A 34 0.81 3.97 11.55
C PRO A 34 0.18 5.10 10.73
N LEU A 35 -0.18 4.88 9.46
CA LEU A 35 -0.85 5.89 8.62
C LEU A 35 -2.26 6.22 9.11
N LEU A 36 -2.87 5.39 9.95
CA LEU A 36 -4.13 5.75 10.61
C LEU A 36 -3.98 6.98 11.50
N ILE A 37 -2.81 7.17 12.12
CA ILE A 37 -2.54 8.30 13.02
C ILE A 37 -2.73 9.64 12.29
N PRO A 38 -2.01 9.94 11.19
CA PRO A 38 -2.23 11.19 10.48
C PRO A 38 -3.63 11.29 9.87
N ILE A 39 -4.25 10.18 9.44
CA ILE A 39 -5.61 10.20 8.89
C ILE A 39 -6.63 10.66 9.94
N PHE A 40 -6.66 10.02 11.12
CA PHE A 40 -7.56 10.45 12.19
C PHE A 40 -7.27 11.85 12.72
N ARG A 41 -6.00 12.29 12.68
CA ARG A 41 -5.62 13.63 13.17
C ARG A 41 -5.88 14.75 12.18
N LYS A 42 -5.96 14.47 10.88
CA LYS A 42 -5.94 15.50 9.83
C LYS A 42 -7.11 15.43 8.85
N LEU A 43 -7.84 14.31 8.80
CA LEU A 43 -8.99 14.09 7.94
C LEU A 43 -10.24 13.81 8.80
N PRO A 44 -11.45 13.96 8.23
CA PRO A 44 -12.68 13.55 8.90
C PRO A 44 -12.62 12.09 9.37
N GLY A 45 -13.13 11.81 10.58
CA GLY A 45 -13.05 10.50 11.22
C GLY A 45 -13.60 9.35 10.37
N THR A 46 -14.58 9.62 9.50
CA THR A 46 -15.13 8.66 8.54
C THR A 46 -14.06 8.03 7.66
N TYR A 47 -13.07 8.80 7.20
CA TYR A 47 -11.96 8.29 6.39
C TYR A 47 -11.03 7.38 7.21
N GLY A 48 -10.82 7.70 8.49
CA GLY A 48 -10.05 6.87 9.40
C GLY A 48 -10.74 5.53 9.68
N ILE A 49 -12.05 5.53 9.92
CA ILE A 49 -12.85 4.32 10.11
C ILE A 49 -12.82 3.46 8.84
N LEU A 50 -13.04 4.07 7.66
CA LEU A 50 -12.99 3.37 6.39
C LEU A 50 -11.62 2.71 6.17
N THR A 51 -10.54 3.46 6.41
CA THR A 51 -9.17 2.96 6.31
C THR A 51 -8.93 1.80 7.27
N LEU A 52 -9.35 1.92 8.53
CA LEU A 52 -9.23 0.87 9.54
C LEU A 52 -9.92 -0.41 9.09
N VAL A 53 -11.16 -0.32 8.61
CA VAL A 53 -11.94 -1.47 8.11
C VAL A 53 -11.17 -2.18 7.00
N PHE A 54 -10.67 -1.43 6.02
CA PHE A 54 -9.93 -2.00 4.91
C PHE A 54 -8.56 -2.57 5.28
N LEU A 55 -7.89 -2.05 6.32
CA LEU A 55 -6.67 -2.66 6.84
C LEU A 55 -6.97 -3.95 7.61
N VAL A 56 -8.10 -4.01 8.33
CA VAL A 56 -8.44 -5.18 9.16
C VAL A 56 -8.97 -6.34 8.32
N ILE A 57 -9.77 -6.10 7.27
CA ILE A 57 -10.40 -7.17 6.46
C ILE A 57 -9.39 -8.20 5.91
N PRO A 58 -8.27 -7.82 5.29
CA PRO A 58 -7.29 -8.79 4.82
C PRO A 58 -6.68 -9.63 5.95
N LEU A 59 -6.55 -9.07 7.15
CA LEU A 59 -6.01 -9.77 8.32
C LEU A 59 -6.99 -10.76 8.96
N THR A 60 -8.28 -10.67 8.63
CA THR A 60 -9.31 -11.60 9.10
C THR A 60 -9.64 -12.68 8.07
N SER A 61 -9.14 -12.58 6.84
CA SER A 61 -9.39 -13.52 5.73
C SER A 61 -8.77 -14.92 5.91
N GLY A 62 -7.98 -15.14 6.96
CA GLY A 62 -7.36 -16.43 7.26
C GLY A 62 -6.05 -16.71 6.50
N ARG A 63 -5.70 -15.91 5.49
CA ARG A 63 -4.42 -15.99 4.75
C ARG A 63 -3.83 -14.61 4.56
N LEU A 64 -2.54 -14.44 4.85
CA LEU A 64 -1.82 -13.17 4.70
C LEU A 64 -1.04 -13.08 3.38
N THR A 65 -1.49 -13.82 2.36
CA THR A 65 -0.85 -13.84 1.05
C THR A 65 -1.11 -12.54 0.31
N SER A 66 -0.04 -11.91 -0.19
CA SER A 66 -0.11 -10.71 -1.04
C SER A 66 -0.85 -9.51 -0.41
N ILE A 67 -0.65 -9.26 0.89
CA ILE A 67 -1.16 -8.08 1.61
C ILE A 67 -0.94 -6.75 0.88
N PRO A 68 0.22 -6.47 0.23
CA PRO A 68 0.41 -5.25 -0.54
C PRO A 68 -0.70 -4.98 -1.55
N ARG A 69 -1.25 -6.02 -2.20
CA ARG A 69 -2.32 -5.88 -3.20
C ARG A 69 -3.58 -5.29 -2.58
N TYR A 70 -3.92 -5.72 -1.37
CA TYR A 70 -5.07 -5.18 -0.67
C TYR A 70 -4.76 -3.77 -0.18
N TYR A 71 -3.63 -3.56 0.51
CA TYR A 71 -3.35 -2.29 1.16
C TYR A 71 -3.03 -1.14 0.20
N LEU A 72 -2.39 -1.42 -0.94
CA LEU A 72 -2.10 -0.40 -1.96
C LEU A 72 -3.34 0.03 -2.76
N VAL A 73 -4.35 -0.84 -2.86
CA VAL A 73 -5.66 -0.49 -3.43
C VAL A 73 -6.45 0.34 -2.42
N VAL A 74 -6.25 0.06 -1.14
CA VAL A 74 -6.87 0.82 -0.07
C VAL A 74 -6.24 2.21 -0.07
N PHE A 75 -7.06 3.22 0.18
CA PHE A 75 -6.75 4.61 -0.13
C PHE A 75 -5.83 5.38 0.86
N PRO A 76 -5.27 4.88 1.99
CA PRO A 76 -4.63 5.76 2.98
C PRO A 76 -3.46 6.56 2.44
N VAL A 77 -2.62 5.95 1.62
CA VAL A 77 -1.48 6.65 1.01
C VAL A 77 -1.97 7.76 0.11
N TYR A 78 -2.95 7.49 -0.75
CA TYR A 78 -3.55 8.51 -1.63
C TYR A 78 -4.26 9.62 -0.85
N MET A 79 -4.97 9.30 0.24
CA MET A 79 -5.62 10.28 1.10
C MET A 79 -4.61 11.23 1.75
N ILE A 80 -3.50 10.71 2.26
CA ILE A 80 -2.43 11.52 2.87
C ILE A 80 -1.73 12.37 1.81
N LEU A 81 -1.43 11.79 0.64
CA LEU A 81 -0.81 12.52 -0.47
C LEU A 81 -1.71 13.65 -0.98
N ALA A 82 -3.01 13.40 -1.13
CA ALA A 82 -4.00 14.39 -1.51
C ALA A 82 -4.07 15.52 -0.48
N TRP A 83 -4.20 15.17 0.81
CA TRP A 83 -4.19 16.14 1.90
C TRP A 83 -2.90 16.99 1.93
N TRP A 84 -1.74 16.37 1.69
CA TRP A 84 -0.46 17.07 1.68
C TRP A 84 -0.29 17.99 0.47
N SER A 85 -0.82 17.57 -0.69
CA SER A 85 -0.83 18.35 -1.93
C SER A 85 -1.67 19.62 -1.78
N CYS A 86 -2.84 19.55 -1.14
CA CYS A 86 -3.74 20.69 -0.93
C CYS A 86 -3.25 21.74 0.09
N ARG A 87 -2.05 21.58 0.66
CA ARG A 87 -1.48 22.54 1.64
C ARG A 87 -0.45 23.48 1.02
N GLY A 88 -0.56 24.77 1.32
CA GLY A 88 0.43 25.79 0.98
C GLY A 88 -0.12 26.86 0.05
N SER A 89 0.76 27.65 -0.55
CA SER A 89 0.37 28.60 -1.60
C SER A 89 -0.01 27.84 -2.90
N GLN A 90 -0.76 28.49 -3.78
CA GLN A 90 -1.18 27.92 -5.06
C GLN A 90 0.02 27.40 -5.87
N GLN A 91 1.10 28.17 -5.96
CA GLN A 91 2.33 27.76 -6.66
C GLN A 91 3.00 26.53 -6.03
N GLN A 92 2.92 26.38 -4.70
CA GLN A 92 3.44 25.22 -4.00
C GLN A 92 2.56 23.97 -4.21
N GLN A 93 1.25 24.15 -4.25
CA GLN A 93 0.29 23.07 -4.52
C GLN A 93 0.51 22.49 -5.92
N GLU A 94 0.68 23.32 -6.96
CA GLU A 94 0.98 22.86 -8.32
C GLU A 94 2.27 22.05 -8.37
N ARG A 95 3.35 22.53 -7.74
CA ARG A 95 4.62 21.78 -7.64
C ARG A 95 4.45 20.41 -7.00
N LYS A 96 3.74 20.33 -5.86
CA LYS A 96 3.50 19.06 -5.15
C LYS A 96 2.66 18.11 -6.00
N HIS A 97 1.62 18.62 -6.64
CA HIS A 97 0.75 17.84 -7.52
C HIS A 97 1.54 17.25 -8.69
N THR A 98 2.30 18.08 -9.41
CA THR A 98 3.16 17.64 -10.51
C THR A 98 4.18 16.60 -10.06
N PHE A 99 4.79 16.80 -8.89
CA PHE A 99 5.72 15.83 -8.32
C PHE A 99 5.08 14.46 -8.06
N ILE A 100 3.87 14.44 -7.46
CA ILE A 100 3.12 13.21 -7.20
C ILE A 100 2.78 12.52 -8.53
N VAL A 101 2.18 13.25 -9.48
CA VAL A 101 1.77 12.70 -10.78
C VAL A 101 2.96 12.16 -11.57
N ALA A 102 4.06 12.90 -11.63
CA ALA A 102 5.28 12.45 -12.31
C ALA A 102 5.84 11.16 -11.70
N SER A 103 5.85 11.06 -10.37
CA SER A 103 6.30 9.86 -9.66
C SER A 103 5.43 8.63 -10.01
N PHE A 104 4.11 8.79 -10.01
CA PHE A 104 3.19 7.72 -10.40
C PHE A 104 3.29 7.36 -11.88
N ALA A 105 3.50 8.33 -12.77
CA ALA A 105 3.69 8.08 -14.19
C ALA A 105 4.97 7.28 -14.46
N ILE A 106 6.07 7.59 -13.77
CA ILE A 106 7.31 6.83 -13.85
C ILE A 106 7.11 5.39 -13.34
N LEU A 107 6.49 5.22 -12.17
CA LEU A 107 6.20 3.89 -11.62
C LEU A 107 5.30 3.07 -12.54
N LEU A 108 4.27 3.69 -13.13
CA LEU A 108 3.38 3.05 -14.09
C LEU A 108 4.15 2.62 -15.35
N SER A 109 4.99 3.50 -15.89
CA SER A 109 5.83 3.20 -17.06
C SER A 109 6.77 2.02 -16.79
N LEU A 110 7.47 2.02 -15.64
CA LEU A 110 8.31 0.90 -15.22
C LEU A 110 7.51 -0.39 -15.09
N GLY A 111 6.32 -0.33 -14.49
CA GLY A 111 5.41 -1.47 -14.39
C GLY A 111 5.00 -2.02 -15.75
N MET A 112 4.67 -1.15 -16.71
CA MET A 112 4.33 -1.55 -18.08
C MET A 112 5.50 -2.21 -18.82
N VAL A 113 6.71 -1.66 -18.68
CA VAL A 113 7.92 -2.25 -19.27
C VAL A 113 8.19 -3.63 -18.68
N MET A 114 8.15 -3.78 -17.35
CA MET A 114 8.36 -5.06 -16.68
C MET A 114 7.29 -6.09 -17.04
N PHE A 115 6.04 -5.67 -17.15
CA PHE A 115 4.95 -6.55 -17.60
C PHE A 115 5.18 -7.02 -19.04
N THR A 116 5.48 -6.10 -19.95
CA THR A 116 5.72 -6.40 -21.37
C THR A 116 6.90 -7.34 -21.54
N LEU A 117 8.06 -7.02 -20.96
CA LEU A 117 9.26 -7.87 -21.03
C LEU A 117 9.05 -9.21 -20.30
N GLY A 118 8.33 -9.21 -19.18
CA GLY A 118 8.00 -10.42 -18.43
C GLY A 118 7.16 -11.40 -19.26
N VAL A 119 6.16 -10.89 -19.99
CA VAL A 119 5.35 -11.70 -20.92
C VAL A 119 6.22 -12.32 -22.01
N TYR A 120 7.17 -11.58 -22.56
CA TYR A 120 8.10 -12.12 -23.57
C TYR A 120 9.12 -13.11 -23.00
N SER A 121 9.43 -13.07 -21.70
CA SER A 121 10.34 -14.04 -21.07
C SER A 121 9.70 -15.41 -20.81
N LEU A 122 8.37 -15.48 -20.87
CA LEU A 122 7.57 -16.68 -20.61
C LEU A 122 7.01 -17.32 -21.90
N ALA A 123 7.18 -16.67 -23.06
CA ALA A 123 6.74 -17.11 -24.39
C ALA A 123 7.92 -17.69 -25.19
#